data_AF-A0A932EGU1-F1
#
_entry.id   AF-A0A932EGU1-F1
#
_cell.length_a   1.000
_cell.length_b   1.000
_cell.length_c   1.000
_cell.angle_alpha   90.00
_cell.angle_beta   90.00
_cell.angle_gamma   90.00
#
_symmetry.space_group_name_H-M   'P 1'
#
loop_
_entity.id
_entity.type
_entity.pdbx_description
1 polymer ?
#
loop_
_entity_poly.entity_id
_entity_poly.type
_entity_poly.pdbx_seq_one_letter_code
_entity_poly.pdbx_strand_id
1 'polypeptide(L)'
;FTGDASGDWLYQALHRFGFASQPTSRSADDGLTLIDCYITAAARCAPPGNQPARQELDTCRPYLEREVQLLPNVRVVLALGRIGHEAWLRASGRVTRMPDGLTLVCTYHPSRQNTNTGKLTRRMWHGVFRRVRRLLDEREE
;
A
#
# COMPACT_ATOMS: atom_id res chain seq x y z
N PHE A 1 -9.18 3.99 2.52
CA PHE A 1 -8.24 5.13 2.68
C PHE A 1 -8.89 6.46 2.35
N THR A 2 -10.02 6.56 1.66
CA THR A 2 -10.76 7.83 1.55
C THR A 2 -11.65 8.02 2.78
N GLY A 3 -11.64 9.21 3.38
CA GLY A 3 -12.51 9.55 4.51
C GLY A 3 -12.07 9.02 5.88
N ASP A 4 -10.86 8.47 6.01
CA ASP A 4 -10.33 7.94 7.28
C ASP A 4 -8.93 8.49 7.64
N ALA A 5 -8.55 8.38 8.91
CA ALA A 5 -7.28 8.93 9.41
C ALA A 5 -6.02 8.22 8.88
N SER A 6 -6.13 6.95 8.50
CA SER A 6 -5.01 6.25 7.84
C SER A 6 -4.82 6.81 6.43
N GLY A 7 -5.92 7.18 5.79
CA GLY A 7 -5.99 7.93 4.55
C GLY A 7 -5.22 9.24 4.56
N ASP A 8 -5.43 10.06 5.59
CA ASP A 8 -4.72 11.34 5.73
C ASP A 8 -3.20 11.13 5.77
N TRP A 9 -2.71 10.11 6.46
CA TRP A 9 -1.28 9.76 6.46
C TRP A 9 -0.78 9.30 5.08
N LEU A 10 -1.58 8.48 4.40
CA LEU A 10 -1.23 7.92 3.11
C LEU A 10 -1.20 8.98 2.01
N TYR A 11 -2.29 9.72 1.79
CA TYR A 11 -2.39 10.70 0.71
C TYR A 11 -1.43 11.88 0.87
N GLN A 12 -1.17 12.33 2.10
CA GLN A 12 -0.14 13.34 2.35
C GLN A 12 1.25 12.88 1.91
N ALA A 13 1.59 11.61 2.17
CA ALA A 13 2.86 11.04 1.75
C ALA A 13 2.88 10.82 0.23
N LEU A 14 1.83 10.26 -0.35
CA LEU A 14 1.74 10.06 -1.80
C LEU A 14 1.95 11.37 -2.54
N HIS A 15 1.22 12.44 -2.18
CA HIS A 15 1.39 13.76 -2.78
C HIS A 15 2.81 14.31 -2.57
N ARG A 16 3.33 14.26 -1.34
CA ARG A 16 4.69 14.76 -1.02
C ARG A 16 5.78 14.09 -1.86
N PHE A 17 5.59 12.83 -2.23
CA PHE A 17 6.56 12.05 -3.01
C PHE A 17 6.14 11.88 -4.47
N GLY A 18 5.16 12.65 -4.97
CA GLY A 18 4.79 12.71 -6.39
C GLY A 18 3.94 11.54 -6.92
N PHE A 19 3.25 10.82 -6.04
CA PHE A 19 2.37 9.70 -6.40
C PHE A 19 0.87 10.05 -6.43
N ALA A 20 0.52 11.29 -6.09
CA ALA A 20 -0.85 11.79 -6.09
C ALA A 20 -0.89 13.28 -6.42
N SER A 21 -1.97 13.74 -7.05
CA SER A 21 -2.16 15.15 -7.44
C SER A 21 -2.42 16.09 -6.27
N GLN A 22 -2.94 15.57 -5.16
CA GLN A 22 -3.29 16.37 -3.98
C GLN A 22 -3.09 15.58 -2.67
N PRO A 23 -2.88 16.26 -1.52
CA PRO A 23 -2.53 15.61 -0.26
C PRO A 23 -3.73 15.01 0.51
N THR A 24 -4.96 15.16 0.02
CA THR A 24 -6.18 14.75 0.71
C THR A 24 -7.14 13.97 -0.18
N SER A 25 -7.81 12.98 0.39
CA SER A 25 -8.98 12.32 -0.22
C SER A 25 -10.15 12.37 0.75
N ARG A 26 -11.24 13.00 0.35
CA ARG A 26 -12.47 13.24 1.10
C ARG A 26 -13.66 12.51 0.48
N SER A 27 -13.73 12.40 -0.84
CA SER A 27 -14.84 11.74 -1.54
C SER A 27 -14.39 11.19 -2.89
N ALA A 28 -15.26 10.44 -3.57
CA ALA A 28 -14.95 9.92 -4.90
C ALA A 28 -14.81 11.04 -5.96
N ASP A 29 -15.46 12.18 -5.74
CA ASP A 29 -15.55 13.28 -6.71
C ASP A 29 -14.59 14.45 -6.41
N ASP A 30 -13.62 14.25 -5.51
CA ASP A 30 -12.74 15.32 -5.04
C ASP A 30 -11.55 15.64 -5.96
N GLY A 31 -11.55 15.09 -7.18
CA GLY A 31 -10.54 15.35 -8.21
C GLY A 31 -9.17 14.73 -7.94
N LEU A 32 -9.00 13.93 -6.88
CA LEU A 32 -7.76 13.22 -6.63
C LEU A 32 -7.42 12.27 -7.79
N THR A 33 -6.21 12.38 -8.31
CA THR A 33 -5.62 11.42 -9.25
C THR A 33 -4.34 10.82 -8.66
N LEU A 34 -4.15 9.52 -8.87
CA LEU A 34 -2.90 8.85 -8.56
C LEU A 34 -1.97 8.91 -9.78
N ILE A 35 -0.68 9.11 -9.52
CA ILE A 35 0.36 9.26 -10.53
C ILE A 35 1.35 8.11 -10.35
N ASP A 36 1.47 7.23 -11.33
CA ASP A 36 2.29 6.01 -11.28
C ASP A 36 2.12 5.20 -9.98
N CYS A 37 0.90 5.17 -9.49
CA CYS A 37 0.57 4.56 -8.21
C CYS A 37 -0.80 3.87 -8.28
N TYR A 38 -0.89 2.71 -7.64
CA TYR A 38 -2.13 1.96 -7.45
C TYR A 38 -2.25 1.54 -5.99
N ILE A 39 -3.44 1.69 -5.41
CA ILE A 39 -3.72 1.34 -4.01
C ILE A 39 -4.76 0.23 -3.99
N THR A 40 -4.46 -0.85 -3.27
CA THR A 40 -5.37 -1.98 -3.05
C THR A 40 -5.32 -2.47 -1.60
N ALA A 41 -6.17 -3.44 -1.26
CA ALA A 41 -6.30 -4.03 0.05
C ALA A 41 -6.46 -5.57 -0.02
N ALA A 42 -6.01 -6.24 1.04
CA ALA A 42 -6.14 -7.69 1.19
C ALA A 42 -7.61 -8.15 1.36
N ALA A 43 -8.42 -7.32 1.99
CA ALA A 43 -9.87 -7.49 2.11
C ALA A 43 -10.58 -6.29 1.46
N ARG A 44 -11.65 -6.55 0.70
CA ARG A 44 -12.42 -5.51 -0.01
C ARG A 44 -13.67 -5.05 0.72
N CYS A 45 -14.15 -5.85 1.66
CA CYS A 45 -15.21 -5.48 2.57
C CYS A 45 -14.61 -5.07 3.91
N ALA A 46 -15.18 -4.07 4.57
CA ALA A 46 -14.74 -3.64 5.90
C ALA A 46 -15.02 -4.75 6.92
N PRO A 47 -13.99 -5.37 7.54
CA PRO A 47 -14.19 -6.45 8.48
C PRO A 47 -14.54 -5.91 9.88
N PRO A 48 -15.26 -6.68 10.71
CA PRO A 48 -15.53 -6.32 12.10
C PRO A 48 -14.23 -5.96 12.85
N GLY A 49 -14.25 -4.85 13.59
CA GLY A 49 -13.11 -4.41 14.40
C GLY A 49 -11.83 -4.08 13.61
N ASN A 50 -11.90 -3.94 12.27
CA ASN A 50 -10.74 -3.82 11.38
C ASN A 50 -9.78 -5.02 11.47
N GLN A 51 -10.29 -6.20 11.82
CA GLN A 51 -9.52 -7.43 11.95
C GLN A 51 -10.13 -8.51 11.05
N PRO A 52 -9.69 -8.63 9.79
CA PRO A 52 -10.24 -9.63 8.89
C PRO A 52 -9.88 -11.04 9.37
N ALA A 53 -10.87 -11.93 9.36
CA ALA A 53 -10.67 -13.34 9.58
C ALA A 53 -9.88 -13.96 8.41
N ARG A 54 -9.19 -15.08 8.68
CA ARG A 54 -8.46 -15.80 7.64
C ARG A 54 -9.34 -16.20 6.46
N GLN A 55 -10.57 -16.65 6.74
CA GLN A 55 -11.54 -17.02 5.71
C GLN A 55 -11.92 -15.83 4.82
N GLU A 56 -12.12 -14.63 5.38
CA GLU A 56 -12.43 -13.43 4.60
C GLU A 56 -11.27 -13.04 3.67
N LEU A 57 -10.03 -13.16 4.15
CA LEU A 57 -8.83 -12.95 3.33
C LEU A 57 -8.71 -14.01 2.23
N ASP A 58 -8.99 -15.27 2.54
CA ASP A 58 -8.99 -16.36 1.57
C ASP A 58 -10.06 -16.14 0.49
N THR A 59 -11.24 -15.67 0.86
CA THR A 59 -12.34 -15.32 -0.07
C THR A 59 -11.98 -14.11 -0.94
N CYS A 60 -11.29 -13.10 -0.39
CA CYS A 60 -10.87 -11.92 -1.16
C CYS A 60 -9.62 -12.15 -2.03
N ARG A 61 -8.87 -13.23 -1.80
CA ARG A 61 -7.58 -13.48 -2.47
C ARG A 61 -7.68 -13.54 -4.01
N PRO A 62 -8.65 -14.22 -4.65
CA PRO A 62 -8.70 -14.34 -6.11
C PRO A 62 -8.75 -12.99 -6.84
N TYR A 63 -9.40 -12.00 -6.24
CA TYR A 63 -9.41 -10.65 -6.79
C TYR A 63 -8.05 -9.94 -6.67
N LEU A 64 -7.31 -10.16 -5.57
CA LEU A 64 -5.96 -9.60 -5.42
C LEU A 64 -4.97 -10.29 -6.37
N GLU A 65 -5.10 -11.60 -6.57
CA GLU A 65 -4.37 -12.35 -7.60
C GLU A 65 -4.62 -11.72 -8.98
N ARG A 66 -5.88 -11.39 -9.29
CA ARG A 66 -6.24 -10.76 -10.56
C ARG A 66 -5.66 -9.36 -10.70
N GLU A 67 -5.70 -8.53 -9.66
CA GLU A 67 -5.07 -7.20 -9.69
C GLU A 67 -3.55 -7.28 -9.90
N VAL A 68 -2.87 -8.22 -9.24
CA VAL A 68 -1.42 -8.44 -9.46
C VAL A 68 -1.12 -8.77 -10.93
N GLN A 69 -1.98 -9.56 -11.59
CA GLN A 69 -1.84 -9.88 -13.02
C GLN A 69 -2.12 -8.68 -13.93
N LEU A 70 -3.04 -7.79 -13.55
CA LEU A 70 -3.41 -6.59 -14.32
C LEU A 70 -2.39 -5.45 -14.21
N LEU A 71 -1.41 -5.57 -13.32
CA LEU A 71 -0.40 -4.56 -13.05
C LEU A 71 1.02 -5.07 -13.40
N PRO A 72 1.27 -5.45 -14.67
CA PRO A 72 2.53 -6.10 -15.07
C PRO A 72 3.76 -5.19 -14.93
N ASN A 73 3.56 -3.87 -14.96
CA ASN A 73 4.63 -2.86 -14.94
C ASN A 73 5.01 -2.42 -13.52
N VAL A 74 4.47 -3.05 -12.47
CA VAL A 74 4.82 -2.72 -11.09
C VAL A 74 6.26 -3.10 -10.80
N ARG A 75 7.05 -2.11 -10.38
CA ARG A 75 8.47 -2.25 -10.02
C ARG A 75 8.70 -2.28 -8.51
N VAL A 76 7.84 -1.61 -7.74
CA VAL A 76 7.92 -1.56 -6.28
C VAL A 76 6.55 -1.78 -5.68
N VAL A 77 6.47 -2.66 -4.67
CA VAL A 77 5.26 -2.90 -3.87
C VAL A 77 5.53 -2.45 -2.44
N LEU A 78 4.70 -1.55 -1.92
CA LEU A 78 4.75 -1.13 -0.52
C LEU A 78 3.68 -1.85 0.29
N ALA A 79 4.06 -2.86 1.05
CA ALA A 79 3.18 -3.61 1.93
C ALA A 79 2.95 -2.87 3.27
N LEU A 80 1.68 -2.60 3.58
CA LEU A 80 1.26 -1.91 4.80
C LEU A 80 0.87 -2.93 5.90
N GLY A 81 1.80 -3.18 6.82
CA GLY A 81 1.62 -4.12 7.93
C GLY A 81 1.70 -5.59 7.52
N ARG A 82 1.61 -6.46 8.53
CA ARG A 82 1.77 -7.92 8.36
C ARG A 82 0.73 -8.52 7.40
N ILE A 83 -0.54 -8.12 7.53
CA ILE A 83 -1.63 -8.63 6.69
C ILE A 83 -1.39 -8.28 5.22
N GLY A 84 -1.07 -7.01 4.92
CA GLY A 84 -0.79 -6.58 3.55
C GLY A 84 0.40 -7.32 2.94
N HIS A 85 1.47 -7.52 3.73
CA HIS A 85 2.64 -8.29 3.32
C HIS A 85 2.31 -9.75 2.99
N GLU A 86 1.70 -10.47 3.92
CA GLU A 86 1.35 -11.89 3.74
C GLU A 86 0.34 -12.10 2.60
N ALA A 87 -0.66 -11.22 2.50
CA ALA A 87 -1.67 -11.30 1.45
C ALA A 87 -1.07 -11.09 0.06
N TRP A 88 -0.18 -10.10 -0.10
CA TRP A 88 0.47 -9.85 -1.38
C TRP A 88 1.38 -11.03 -1.78
N LEU A 89 2.21 -11.57 -0.87
CA LEU A 89 3.07 -12.72 -1.19
C LEU A 89 2.27 -13.95 -1.63
N ARG A 90 1.13 -14.22 -0.96
CA ARG A 90 0.21 -15.30 -1.33
C ARG A 90 -0.40 -15.05 -2.71
N ALA A 91 -0.93 -13.86 -2.95
CA ALA A 91 -1.57 -13.52 -4.22
C ALA A 91 -0.59 -13.46 -5.40
N SER A 92 0.66 -13.06 -5.17
CA SER A 92 1.67 -13.01 -6.22
C SER A 92 2.33 -14.36 -6.48
N GLY A 93 2.12 -15.37 -5.62
CA GLY A 93 2.81 -16.66 -5.67
C GLY A 93 4.33 -16.58 -5.41
N ARG A 94 4.82 -15.49 -4.80
CA ARG A 94 6.26 -15.20 -4.66
C ARG A 94 6.69 -15.35 -3.21
N VAL A 95 7.04 -16.56 -2.80
CA VAL A 95 7.30 -16.86 -1.38
C VAL A 95 8.78 -16.72 -1.00
N THR A 96 9.68 -17.01 -1.94
CA THR A 96 11.13 -17.14 -1.65
C THR A 96 12.01 -16.17 -2.45
N ARG A 97 11.60 -15.81 -3.67
CA ARG A 97 12.36 -14.90 -4.53
C ARG A 97 11.41 -13.96 -5.28
N MET A 98 11.77 -12.67 -5.28
CA MET A 98 11.11 -11.71 -6.15
C MET A 98 11.71 -11.81 -7.56
N PRO A 99 10.91 -11.69 -8.62
CA PRO A 99 11.43 -11.57 -9.98
C PRO A 99 12.41 -10.42 -10.09
N ASP A 100 13.37 -10.56 -10.99
CA ASP A 100 14.28 -9.47 -11.33
C ASP A 100 13.44 -8.26 -11.78
N GLY A 101 13.71 -7.09 -11.18
CA GLY A 101 12.91 -5.88 -11.45
C GLY A 101 11.93 -5.49 -10.35
N LEU A 102 11.45 -6.44 -9.55
CA LEU A 102 10.43 -6.19 -8.54
C LEU A 102 11.00 -6.13 -7.12
N THR A 103 10.69 -5.05 -6.40
CA THR A 103 11.10 -4.90 -4.99
C THR A 103 9.87 -4.82 -4.08
N LEU A 104 9.82 -5.69 -3.07
CA LEU A 104 8.84 -5.61 -2.00
C LEU A 104 9.42 -4.82 -0.82
N VAL A 105 8.77 -3.72 -0.45
CA VAL A 105 9.10 -2.88 0.70
C VAL A 105 8.01 -3.02 1.75
N CYS A 106 8.39 -3.20 3.01
CA CYS A 106 7.45 -3.40 4.10
C CYS A 106 7.52 -2.25 5.11
N THR A 107 6.37 -1.87 5.65
CA THR A 107 6.26 -0.87 6.72
C THR A 107 5.13 -1.25 7.68
N TYR A 108 5.06 -0.62 8.85
CA TYR A 108 3.86 -0.71 9.67
C TYR A 108 2.68 -0.04 8.97
N HIS A 109 1.46 -0.56 9.18
CA HIS A 109 0.26 0.07 8.68
C HIS A 109 0.06 1.45 9.32
N PRO A 110 -0.36 2.50 8.59
CA PRO A 110 -0.60 3.84 9.13
C PRO A 110 -1.90 3.97 9.94
N SER A 111 -2.28 2.92 10.69
CA SER A 111 -3.47 2.95 11.54
C SER A 111 -3.25 3.88 12.73
N ARG A 112 -4.34 4.43 13.28
CA ARG A 112 -4.31 5.23 14.52
C ARG A 112 -3.57 4.51 15.66
N GLN A 113 -3.73 3.19 15.77
CA GLN A 113 -3.03 2.40 16.79
C GLN A 113 -1.51 2.51 16.65
N ASN A 114 -0.96 2.49 15.42
CA ASN A 114 0.48 2.58 15.22
C ASN A 114 0.98 4.03 15.26
N THR A 115 0.21 4.98 14.73
CA THR A 115 0.63 6.37 14.61
C THR A 115 0.49 7.14 15.93
N ASN A 116 -0.58 6.92 16.70
CA ASN A 116 -0.78 7.58 17.99
C ASN A 116 0.17 7.05 19.08
N THR A 117 0.59 5.78 18.99
CA THR A 117 1.53 5.17 19.95
C THR A 117 3.00 5.42 19.61
N GLY A 118 3.28 6.06 18.46
CA GLY A 118 4.65 6.30 17.99
C GLY A 118 5.34 5.06 17.39
N LYS A 119 4.68 3.89 17.35
CA LYS A 119 5.20 2.68 16.68
C LYS A 119 5.50 2.93 15.21
N LEU A 120 4.72 3.81 14.57
CA LEU A 120 5.03 4.38 13.26
C LEU A 120 5.13 5.90 13.37
N THR A 121 6.35 6.42 13.23
CA THR A 121 6.59 7.88 13.24
C THR A 121 6.51 8.49 11.84
N ARG A 122 6.25 9.80 11.74
CA ARG A 122 6.32 10.54 10.46
C ARG A 122 7.68 10.44 9.79
N ARG A 123 8.78 10.40 10.58
CA ARG A 123 10.14 10.22 10.05
C ARG A 123 10.30 8.87 9.35
N MET A 124 9.81 7.79 9.97
CA MET A 124 9.82 6.45 9.37
C MET A 124 8.94 6.39 8.13
N TRP A 125 7.73 6.97 8.20
CA TRP A 125 6.78 7.02 7.09
C TRP A 125 7.37 7.74 5.88
N HIS A 126 7.89 8.95 6.04
CA HIS A 126 8.56 9.65 4.93
C HIS A 126 9.85 8.94 4.48
N GLY A 127 10.54 8.26 5.39
CA GLY A 127 11.70 7.44 5.06
C GLY A 127 11.36 6.31 4.08
N VAL A 128 10.24 5.61 4.28
CA VAL A 128 9.85 4.50 3.39
C VAL A 128 9.48 5.01 2.00
N PHE A 129 8.73 6.11 1.90
CA PHE A 129 8.37 6.68 0.58
C PHE A 129 9.59 7.25 -0.15
N ARG A 130 10.54 7.86 0.56
CA ARG A 130 11.82 8.29 -0.04
C ARG A 130 12.59 7.09 -0.60
N ARG A 131 12.61 5.97 0.11
CA ARG A 131 13.23 4.72 -0.37
C ARG A 131 12.52 4.19 -1.60
N VAL A 132 11.18 4.20 -1.62
CA VAL A 132 10.39 3.78 -2.79
C VAL A 132 10.74 4.64 -4.02
N ARG A 133 10.80 5.97 -3.88
CA ARG A 133 11.18 6.86 -4.98
C ARG A 133 12.58 6.53 -5.51
N ARG A 134 13.57 6.43 -4.63
CA ARG A 134 14.94 6.05 -5.00
C ARG A 134 15.03 4.73 -5.78
N LEU A 135 14.25 3.71 -5.38
CA LEU A 135 14.21 2.42 -6.08
C LEU A 135 13.57 2.51 -7.49
N LEU A 136 12.72 3.51 -7.72
CA LEU A 136 12.15 3.79 -9.04
C LEU A 136 13.13 4.59 -9.90
N ASP A 137 13.80 5.57 -9.33
CA ASP A 137 14.78 6.39 -10.06
C ASP A 137 16.01 5.56 -10.50
N GLU A 138 16.56 4.70 -9.61
CA GLU A 138 17.73 3.85 -9.87
C GLU A 138 17.57 2.81 -11.00
N ARG A 139 16.39 2.69 -11.63
CA ARG A 139 16.24 1.87 -12.85
C ARG A 139 15.62 2.60 -14.03
N GLU A 140 15.51 3.93 -13.95
CA GLU A 140 15.29 4.76 -15.14
C GLU A 140 16.60 5.17 -15.79
N GLU A 141 17.72 5.06 -15.06
CA GLU A 141 19.11 5.11 -15.56
C GLU A 141 19.57 3.76 -16.13
#